data_AF-A0A7X8PUA8-F1
#
_entry.id   AF-A0A7X8PUA8-F1
#
_cell.length_a   1.000
_cell.length_b   1.000
_cell.length_c   1.000
_cell.angle_alpha   90.00
_cell.angle_beta   90.00
_cell.angle_gamma   90.00
#
_symmetry.space_group_name_H-M   'P 1'
#
loop_
_entity.id
_entity.type
_entity.pdbx_description
1 polymer ?
#
loop_
_entity_poly.entity_id
_entity_poly.type
_entity_poly.pdbx_seq_one_letter_code
_entity_poly.pdbx_strand_id
1 'polypeptide(L)'
;QGTRVVCHQAIFVKRTKAPYYNTAYKYKAELNWYFDIIEKNPELTYLHNKIPVVYYYLGGAGYKNFWRNLFEWVFLVYKRFGIKTFIKSKVYLKAWEKIKYRYPKIFIKEAK
;
A
#
# COMPACT_ATOMS: atom_id res chain seq x y z
N GLN A 1 -1.84 9.50 17.86
CA GLN A 1 -0.52 9.01 17.40
C GLN A 1 -0.69 8.15 16.14
N GLY A 2 -0.41 8.73 14.96
CA GLY A 2 -0.39 8.01 13.67
C GLY A 2 0.54 6.80 13.76
N THR A 3 0.18 5.68 13.15
CA THR A 3 0.97 4.46 13.30
C THR A 3 2.39 4.62 12.77
N ARG A 4 3.33 4.60 13.72
CA ARG A 4 4.67 4.02 13.67
C ARG A 4 5.41 4.22 12.34
N VAL A 5 6.16 5.32 12.31
CA VAL A 5 7.53 5.65 11.78
C VAL A 5 8.18 4.87 10.65
N VAL A 6 7.54 3.86 10.09
CA VAL A 6 8.11 3.11 9.01
C VAL A 6 6.96 2.44 8.22
N CYS A 7 6.52 3.10 7.16
CA CYS A 7 6.14 2.35 5.97
C CYS A 7 7.47 1.95 5.32
N HIS A 8 7.91 0.73 5.62
CA HIS A 8 9.30 0.26 5.73
C HIS A 8 10.06 -0.03 4.43
N GLN A 9 9.62 0.37 3.23
CA GLN A 9 10.27 -0.13 2.01
C GLN A 9 10.42 0.97 0.96
N ALA A 10 11.64 1.47 0.83
CA ALA A 10 12.10 2.13 -0.38
C ALA A 10 12.36 1.06 -1.44
N ILE A 11 11.82 1.26 -2.64
CA ILE A 11 12.00 0.33 -3.76
C ILE A 11 12.86 1.03 -4.79
N PHE A 12 13.99 0.43 -5.11
CA PHE A 12 14.90 0.90 -6.14
C PHE A 12 14.79 -0.03 -7.36
N VAL A 13 14.45 0.54 -8.51
CA VAL A 13 14.27 -0.21 -9.77
C VAL A 13 15.11 0.46 -10.85
N LYS A 14 15.75 -0.35 -11.70
CA LYS A 14 16.46 0.18 -12.88
C LYS A 14 15.45 0.92 -13.78
N ARG A 15 15.82 2.10 -14.27
CA ARG A 15 14.93 2.94 -15.12
C ARG A 15 14.37 2.19 -16.33
N THR A 16 15.16 1.30 -16.92
CA THR A 16 14.75 0.46 -18.07
C THR A 16 13.67 -0.57 -17.74
N LYS A 17 13.46 -0.86 -16.45
CA LYS A 17 12.49 -1.83 -15.92
C LYS A 17 11.29 -1.15 -15.26
N ALA A 18 11.34 0.16 -15.10
CA ALA A 18 10.32 1.00 -14.47
C ALA A 18 9.28 1.48 -15.50
N PRO A 19 8.03 1.00 -15.47
CA PRO A 19 6.97 1.53 -16.33
C PRO A 19 6.57 2.95 -15.89
N TYR A 20 5.79 3.65 -16.70
CA TYR A 20 5.15 4.89 -16.26
C TYR A 20 4.07 4.61 -15.22
N TYR A 21 3.84 5.57 -14.32
CA TYR A 21 2.73 5.51 -13.37
C TYR A 21 1.40 5.60 -14.11
N ASN A 22 0.46 4.75 -13.73
CA ASN A 22 -0.92 4.88 -14.17
C ASN A 22 -1.64 5.93 -13.33
N THR A 23 -1.93 7.07 -13.94
CA THR A 23 -2.56 8.24 -13.29
C THR A 23 -4.05 8.06 -13.03
N ALA A 24 -4.67 6.99 -13.52
CA ALA A 24 -6.07 6.65 -13.19
C ALA A 24 -6.24 6.25 -11.72
N TYR A 25 -5.17 5.78 -11.06
CA TYR A 25 -5.18 5.48 -9.63
C TYR A 25 -4.69 6.69 -8.86
N LYS A 26 -5.51 7.25 -7.96
CA LYS A 26 -5.16 8.49 -7.25
C LYS A 26 -4.41 8.24 -5.95
N TYR A 27 -4.69 7.12 -5.29
CA TYR A 27 -4.17 6.79 -3.96
C TYR A 27 -3.26 5.57 -3.93
N LYS A 28 -3.34 4.71 -4.96
CA LYS A 28 -2.61 3.45 -5.06
C LYS A 28 -1.87 3.27 -6.39
N ALA A 29 -1.51 4.37 -7.06
CA ALA A 29 -0.70 4.34 -8.28
C ALA A 29 0.64 3.61 -8.05
N GLU A 30 1.26 3.81 -6.88
CA GLU A 30 2.49 3.14 -6.46
C GLU A 30 2.32 1.63 -6.33
N LEU A 31 1.19 1.19 -5.79
CA LEU A 31 0.92 -0.24 -5.68
C LEU A 31 0.76 -0.87 -7.06
N ASN A 32 -0.02 -0.24 -7.95
CA ASN A 32 -0.15 -0.68 -9.33
C ASN A 32 1.21 -0.75 -10.04
N TRP A 33 2.06 0.24 -9.80
CA TRP A 33 3.39 0.33 -10.40
C TRP A 33 4.31 -0.84 -9.99
N TYR A 34 4.36 -1.21 -8.71
CA TYR A 34 5.15 -2.37 -8.24
C TYR A 34 4.73 -3.66 -8.93
N PHE A 35 3.43 -3.79 -9.03
CA PHE A 35 2.72 -4.87 -9.66
C PHE A 35 3.08 -4.97 -11.15
N ASP A 36 3.08 -3.86 -11.88
CA ASP A 36 3.44 -3.82 -13.29
C ASP A 36 4.92 -4.17 -13.50
N ILE A 37 5.80 -3.78 -12.58
CA ILE A 37 7.23 -4.13 -12.62
C ILE A 37 7.42 -5.65 -12.51
N ILE A 38 6.77 -6.29 -11.53
CA ILE A 38 6.94 -7.73 -11.29
C ILE A 38 6.40 -8.54 -12.47
N GLU A 39 5.21 -8.20 -12.98
CA GLU A 39 4.61 -8.96 -14.08
C GLU A 39 5.36 -8.81 -15.41
N LYS A 40 5.94 -7.64 -15.68
CA LYS A 40 6.70 -7.39 -16.91
C LYS A 40 8.12 -7.94 -16.87
N ASN A 41 8.62 -8.32 -15.70
CA ASN A 41 9.99 -8.77 -15.50
C ASN A 41 9.99 -10.03 -14.64
N PRO A 42 9.56 -11.19 -15.19
CA PRO A 42 9.49 -12.44 -14.43
C PRO A 42 10.87 -12.93 -13.95
N GLU A 43 11.96 -12.46 -14.57
CA GLU A 43 13.34 -12.75 -14.19
C GLU A 43 13.85 -11.91 -13.01
N LEU A 44 13.04 -10.97 -12.51
CA LEU A 44 13.48 -9.98 -11.54
C LEU A 44 13.75 -10.63 -10.18
N THR A 45 15.00 -10.53 -9.72
CA THR A 45 15.40 -10.95 -8.38
C THR A 45 15.28 -9.78 -7.40
N TYR A 46 15.00 -10.07 -6.14
CA TYR A 46 14.88 -9.06 -5.09
C TYR A 46 15.81 -9.38 -3.93
N LEU A 47 16.35 -8.34 -3.30
CA LEU A 47 17.11 -8.43 -2.05
C LEU A 47 16.44 -7.55 -1.00
N HIS A 48 16.09 -8.15 0.13
CA HIS A 48 15.55 -7.40 1.26
C HIS A 48 16.70 -6.95 2.17
N ASN A 49 17.03 -5.66 2.15
CA ASN A 49 18.01 -5.11 3.07
C ASN A 49 17.35 -4.82 4.42
N LYS A 50 17.97 -5.27 5.52
CA LYS A 50 17.48 -5.04 6.89
C LYS A 50 17.87 -3.66 7.43
N ILE A 51 18.77 -2.95 6.75
CA ILE A 51 19.24 -1.63 7.16
C ILE A 51 18.26 -0.57 6.63
N PRO A 52 17.79 0.36 7.47
CA PRO A 52 16.93 1.45 7.01
C PRO A 52 17.71 2.40 6.11
N VAL A 53 17.22 2.59 4.89
CA VAL A 53 17.86 3.47 3.89
C VAL A 53 17.16 4.84 3.81
N VAL A 54 15.92 4.94 4.27
CA VAL A 54 15.10 6.16 4.18
C VAL A 54 14.31 6.36 5.47
N TYR A 55 14.35 7.58 6.01
CA TYR A 55 13.52 8.03 7.11
C TYR A 55 12.33 8.82 6.55
N TYR A 56 11.10 8.35 6.81
CA TYR A 56 9.88 9.01 6.32
C TYR A 56 9.27 9.91 7.40
N TYR A 57 8.84 11.10 7.00
CA TYR A 57 8.10 12.03 7.86
C TYR A 57 6.69 11.50 8.19
N LEU A 58 6.24 11.74 9.41
CA LEU A 58 4.89 11.38 9.88
C LEU A 58 3.86 12.42 9.43
N GLY A 59 2.61 11.98 9.18
CA GLY A 59 1.46 12.89 8.99
C GLY A 59 0.95 13.07 7.55
N GLY A 60 0.75 11.98 6.81
CA GLY A 60 0.20 12.03 5.44
C GLY A 60 -1.34 12.10 5.34
N ALA A 61 -1.83 12.34 4.12
CA ALA A 61 -3.25 12.48 3.71
C ALA A 61 -4.18 11.28 4.01
N GLY A 62 -3.68 10.25 4.71
CA GLY A 62 -4.32 8.94 4.89
C GLY A 62 -5.62 8.94 5.69
N TYR A 63 -5.92 9.99 6.46
CA TYR A 63 -7.13 10.03 7.29
C TYR A 63 -8.37 10.45 6.51
N LYS A 64 -8.34 11.60 5.81
CA LYS A 64 -9.49 12.14 5.05
C LYS A 64 -9.94 11.22 3.92
N ASN A 65 -8.99 10.55 3.26
CA ASN A 65 -9.26 9.71 2.09
C ASN A 65 -9.11 8.21 2.39
N PHE A 66 -9.20 7.81 3.66
CA PHE A 66 -8.94 6.44 4.09
C PHE A 66 -9.73 5.40 3.28
N TRP A 67 -11.04 5.57 3.22
CA TRP A 67 -11.94 4.64 2.53
C TRP A 67 -11.68 4.56 1.03
N ARG A 68 -11.38 5.70 0.40
CA ARG A 68 -11.05 5.76 -1.03
C ARG A 68 -9.73 5.04 -1.33
N ASN A 69 -8.72 5.25 -0.49
CA ASN A 69 -7.45 4.56 -0.57
C ASN A 69 -7.59 3.05 -0.36
N LEU A 70 -8.41 2.62 0.60
CA LEU A 70 -8.69 1.21 0.84
C LEU A 70 -9.43 0.58 -0.34
N PHE A 71 -10.42 1.27 -0.90
CA PHE A 71 -11.18 0.80 -2.05
C PHE A 71 -10.28 0.60 -3.28
N GLU A 72 -9.44 1.58 -3.62
CA GLU A 72 -8.47 1.41 -4.72
C GLU A 72 -7.53 0.23 -4.48
N TRP A 73 -7.08 0.03 -3.23
CA TRP A 73 -6.24 -1.12 -2.88
C TRP A 73 -6.96 -2.45 -3.12
N VAL A 74 -8.19 -2.60 -2.63
CA VAL A 74 -8.99 -3.82 -2.83
C VAL A 74 -9.24 -4.05 -4.32
N PHE A 75 -9.62 -3.01 -5.05
CA PHE A 75 -9.90 -3.08 -6.48
C PHE A 75 -8.68 -3.54 -7.29
N LEU A 76 -7.49 -2.99 -7.00
CA LEU A 76 -6.25 -3.40 -7.65
C LEU A 76 -5.91 -4.86 -7.42
N VAL A 77 -5.99 -5.32 -6.16
CA VAL A 77 -5.70 -6.71 -5.81
C VAL A 77 -6.72 -7.65 -6.45
N TYR A 78 -8.01 -7.30 -6.41
CA TYR A 78 -9.07 -8.05 -7.07
C TYR A 78 -8.84 -8.16 -8.57
N LYS A 79 -8.53 -7.04 -9.25
CA LYS A 79 -8.32 -7.00 -10.70
C LYS A 79 -7.16 -7.88 -11.16
N ARG A 80 -6.09 -7.98 -10.37
CA ARG A 80 -4.90 -8.78 -10.70
C ARG A 80 -5.00 -10.25 -10.33
N PHE A 81 -5.47 -10.55 -9.13
CA PHE A 81 -5.39 -11.92 -8.59
C PHE A 81 -6.73 -12.65 -8.59
N GLY A 82 -7.82 -11.97 -8.93
CA GLY A 82 -9.18 -12.50 -8.93
C GLY A 82 -9.76 -12.74 -7.54
N ILE A 83 -11.09 -12.89 -7.48
CA ILE A 83 -11.83 -13.02 -6.22
C ILE A 83 -11.49 -14.31 -5.44
N LYS A 84 -11.16 -15.40 -6.15
CA LYS A 84 -10.86 -16.70 -5.53
C LYS A 84 -9.59 -16.62 -4.68
N THR A 85 -8.53 -16.00 -5.20
CA THR A 85 -7.27 -15.78 -4.47
C THR A 85 -7.46 -14.80 -3.31
N PHE A 86 -8.25 -13.74 -3.53
CA PHE A 86 -8.58 -12.75 -2.51
C PHE A 86 -9.31 -13.35 -1.30
N ILE A 87 -10.32 -14.20 -1.54
CA ILE A 87 -11.10 -14.86 -0.48
C ILE A 87 -10.27 -15.95 0.21
N LYS A 88 -9.56 -16.80 -0.56
CA LYS A 88 -8.78 -17.93 -0.03
C LYS A 88 -7.63 -17.47 0.88
N SER A 89 -7.01 -16.35 0.55
CA SER A 89 -5.90 -15.81 1.35
C SER A 89 -6.34 -15.28 2.74
N LYS A 90 -7.66 -15.18 3.00
CA LYS A 90 -8.25 -14.54 4.20
C LYS A 90 -7.64 -13.15 4.48
N VAL A 91 -7.06 -12.52 3.46
CA VAL A 91 -6.33 -11.25 3.60
C VAL A 91 -7.27 -10.15 4.04
N TYR A 92 -8.55 -10.19 3.63
CA TYR A 92 -9.57 -9.25 4.08
C TYR A 92 -9.83 -9.30 5.60
N LEU A 93 -9.83 -10.49 6.24
CA LEU A 93 -10.00 -10.64 7.69
C LEU A 93 -8.79 -10.11 8.46
N LYS A 94 -7.57 -10.50 8.04
CA LYS A 94 -6.32 -10.01 8.65
C LYS A 94 -6.09 -8.52 8.39
N ALA A 95 -6.53 -8.02 7.24
CA ALA A 95 -6.51 -6.61 6.90
C ALA A 95 -7.47 -5.83 7.80
N TRP A 96 -8.68 -6.32 8.05
CA TRP A 96 -9.66 -5.67 8.93
C TRP A 96 -9.14 -5.51 10.36
N GLU A 97 -8.58 -6.57 10.94
CA GLU A 97 -7.95 -6.51 12.27
C GLU A 97 -6.81 -5.48 12.30
N LYS A 98 -5.93 -5.47 11.29
CA LYS A 98 -4.82 -4.52 11.23
C LYS A 98 -5.27 -3.09 10.92
N ILE A 99 -6.31 -2.91 10.11
CA ILE A 99 -6.90 -1.60 9.74
C ILE A 99 -7.46 -0.91 10.99
N LYS A 100 -8.15 -1.65 11.88
CA LYS A 100 -8.69 -1.13 13.14
C LYS A 100 -7.61 -0.51 14.04
N TYR A 101 -6.36 -0.97 13.92
CA TYR A 101 -5.21 -0.47 14.68
C TYR A 101 -4.22 0.37 13.83
N ARG A 102 -4.50 0.59 12.54
CA ARG A 102 -3.59 1.30 11.60
C ARG A 102 -3.67 2.83 11.71
N TYR A 103 -4.65 3.37 12.42
CA TYR A 103 -4.71 4.79 12.75
C TYR A 103 -5.16 4.93 14.22
N PRO A 104 -4.64 5.93 14.96
CA PRO A 104 -4.97 6.11 16.37
C PRO A 104 -6.48 6.19 16.56
N LYS A 105 -6.98 5.67 17.69
CA LYS A 105 -8.36 5.89 18.12
C LYS A 105 -8.67 7.38 18.01
N ILE A 106 -9.74 7.68 17.28
CA ILE A 106 -10.26 9.03 17.13
C ILE A 106 -10.74 9.43 18.52
N PHE A 107 -9.98 10.25 19.25
CA PHE A 107 -10.59 11.09 20.26
C PHE A 107 -11.40 12.11 19.46
N ILE A 108 -12.68 11.83 19.27
CA ILE A 108 -13.63 12.86 18.91
C ILE A 108 -13.60 13.78 20.13
N LYS A 109 -12.80 14.86 20.08
CA LYS A 109 -13.13 16.01 20.89
C LYS A 109 -14.47 16.47 20.36
N GLU A 110 -15.50 16.29 21.16
CA GLU A 110 -16.80 16.90 20.97
C GLU A 110 -16.57 18.33 20.50
N ALA A 111 -17.03 18.61 19.29
CA ALA A 111 -16.97 19.94 18.74
C ALA A 111 -18.10 20.73 19.41
N LYS A 112 -17.75 21.34 20.56
CA LYS A 112 -18.53 22.29 21.38
C LYS A 112 -19.89 21.84 21.90
#